data_AF-A0A2D5VEK1-F1
#
_entry.id   AF-A0A2D5VEK1-F1
#
_cell.length_a   1.000
_cell.length_b   1.000
_cell.length_c   1.000
_cell.angle_alpha   90.00
_cell.angle_beta   90.00
_cell.angle_gamma   90.00
#
_symmetry.space_group_name_H-M   'P 1'
#
loop_
_entity.id
_entity.type
_entity.pdbx_description
1 polymer ?
#
loop_
_entity_poly.entity_id
_entity_poly.type
_entity_poly.pdbx_seq_one_letter_code
_entity_poly.pdbx_strand_id
1 'polypeptide(L)' 'MGYCQTCYNVGVPFHLTWSCYEDGQLHCGQCSTCLDRKKAFKYNKLSDPVDYQI' A
#
# COMPACT_ATOMS: atom_id res chain seq x y z
N MET A 1 6.41 -4.39 -14.65
CA MET A 1 5.96 -3.11 -14.08
C MET A 1 4.59 -3.34 -13.46
N GLY A 2 4.55 -3.64 -12.16
CA GLY A 2 3.36 -4.13 -11.47
C GLY A 2 2.69 -3.04 -10.65
N TYR A 3 1.75 -2.33 -11.25
CA TYR A 3 0.73 -1.58 -10.50
C TYR A 3 -0.61 -2.23 -10.87
N CYS A 4 -0.97 -3.26 -10.12
CA CYS A 4 -2.08 -4.15 -10.42
C CYS A 4 -3.42 -3.45 -10.14
N GLN A 5 -3.94 -2.69 -11.11
CA GLN A 5 -5.31 -2.15 -11.10
C GLN A 5 -6.34 -3.24 -10.78
N THR A 6 -6.09 -4.43 -11.33
CA THR A 6 -6.93 -5.61 -11.19
C THR A 6 -7.10 -6.01 -9.73
N CYS A 7 -6.07 -5.83 -8.90
CA CYS A 7 -6.06 -6.24 -7.50
C CYS A 7 -7.05 -5.43 -6.65
N TYR A 8 -7.33 -4.17 -7.02
CA TYR A 8 -8.40 -3.39 -6.39
C TYR A 8 -9.78 -3.87 -6.83
N ASN A 9 -9.96 -4.15 -8.12
CA ASN A 9 -11.25 -4.60 -8.65
C ASN A 9 -11.67 -5.99 -8.17
N VAL A 10 -10.72 -6.89 -7.88
CA VAL A 10 -11.01 -8.20 -7.29
C VAL A 10 -11.18 -8.18 -5.76
N GLY A 11 -11.15 -6.98 -5.14
CA GLY A 11 -11.39 -6.85 -3.71
C GLY A 11 -10.31 -7.49 -2.85
N VAL A 12 -9.05 -7.44 -3.28
CA VAL A 12 -7.95 -7.96 -2.48
C VAL A 12 -7.89 -7.17 -1.16
N PRO A 13 -7.83 -7.85 0.00
CA PRO A 13 -7.74 -7.20 1.28
C PRO A 13 -6.36 -6.56 1.46
N PHE A 14 -6.19 -5.31 1.01
CA PHE A 14 -4.93 -4.56 1.16
C PHE A 14 -4.51 -4.33 2.61
N HIS A 15 -5.46 -4.41 3.56
CA HIS A 15 -5.19 -4.37 5.00
C HIS A 15 -4.49 -5.64 5.51
N LEU A 16 -4.58 -6.77 4.78
CA LEU A 16 -3.87 -8.01 5.08
C LEU A 16 -2.55 -8.12 4.30
N THR A 17 -2.34 -7.28 3.29
CA THR A 17 -1.10 -7.28 2.53
C THR A 17 -0.03 -6.46 3.25
N TRP A 18 1.01 -7.14 3.73
CA TRP A 18 2.18 -6.48 4.27
C TRP A 18 3.23 -6.30 3.17
N SER A 19 3.63 -5.05 2.92
CA SER A 19 4.69 -4.73 1.93
C SER A 19 5.79 -3.83 2.49
N CYS A 20 5.68 -3.37 3.74
CA CYS A 20 6.76 -2.65 4.39
C CYS A 20 7.88 -3.65 4.76
N TYR A 21 9.13 -3.27 4.51
CA TYR A 21 10.31 -4.07 4.88
C TYR A 21 10.59 -4.06 6.39
N GLU A 22 10.07 -3.07 7.11
CA GLU A 22 10.12 -3.06 8.57
C GLU A 22 8.97 -3.90 9.10
N ASP A 23 9.27 -4.75 10.09
CA ASP A 23 8.29 -5.52 10.84
C ASP A 23 7.71 -4.63 11.94
N GLY A 24 6.40 -4.50 12.00
CA GLY A 24 5.71 -3.60 12.91
C GLY A 24 4.20 -3.80 12.89
N GLN A 25 3.46 -3.02 13.70
CA GLN A 25 2.00 -3.02 13.65
C GLN A 25 1.43 -2.16 12.52
N LEU A 26 2.18 -1.13 12.11
CA LEU A 26 1.80 -0.15 11.10
C LEU A 26 2.85 -0.07 9.99
N HIS A 27 2.44 0.39 8.81
CA HIS A 27 3.39 0.57 7.72
C HIS A 27 4.36 1.70 8.06
N CYS A 28 5.66 1.44 7.95
CA CYS A 28 6.74 2.40 8.23
C CYS A 28 6.62 3.74 7.50
N GLY A 29 5.95 3.82 6.34
CA GLY A 29 5.70 5.08 5.63
C GLY A 29 6.93 5.78 5.04
N GLN A 30 8.15 5.34 5.41
CA GLN A 30 9.43 5.90 4.96
C GLN A 30 10.16 4.99 3.95
N CYS A 31 9.81 3.70 3.86
CA CYS A 31 10.48 2.80 2.92
C CYS A 31 10.00 3.01 1.47
N SER A 32 10.84 2.63 0.50
CA SER A 32 10.55 2.73 -0.94
C SER A 32 9.22 2.06 -1.31
N THR A 33 8.95 0.86 -0.79
CA THR A 33 7.69 0.15 -1.05
C THR A 33 6.46 0.87 -0.51
N CYS A 34 6.54 1.49 0.68
CA CYS A 34 5.44 2.29 1.23
C CYS A 34 5.18 3.55 0.40
N LEU A 35 6.25 4.21 -0.05
CA LEU A 35 6.14 5.38 -0.92
C LEU A 35 5.55 5.01 -2.28
N ASP A 36 5.98 3.90 -2.87
CA ASP A 36 5.44 3.42 -4.15
C ASP A 36 3.99 2.95 -4.00
N ARG A 37 3.61 2.37 -2.87
CA ARG A 37 2.19 2.13 -2.54
C ARG A 37 1.41 3.43 -2.53
N LYS A 38 1.79 4.42 -1.71
CA LYS A 38 1.11 5.73 -1.66
C LYS A 38 1.02 6.37 -3.04
N LYS A 39 2.07 6.29 -3.87
CA LYS A 39 2.04 6.77 -5.26
C LYS A 39 1.06 6.01 -6.12
N ALA A 40 1.00 4.68 -6.02
CA ALA A 40 0.05 3.86 -6.78
C ALA A 40 -1.39 4.19 -6.41
N PHE A 41 -1.70 4.32 -5.12
CA PHE A 41 -3.02 4.75 -4.65
C PHE A 41 -3.35 6.18 -5.11
N LYS A 42 -2.41 7.11 -4.98
CA LYS A 42 -2.57 8.50 -5.46
C LYS A 42 -2.77 8.58 -6.98
N TYR A 43 -2.01 7.81 -7.75
CA TYR A 43 -2.12 7.74 -9.21
C TYR A 43 -3.49 7.21 -9.62
N ASN A 44 -3.99 6.20 -8.91
CA ASN A 44 -5.31 5.64 -9.12
C ASN A 44 -6.45 6.43 -8.48
N LYS A 45 -6.14 7.54 -7.79
CA LYS A 45 -7.11 8.34 -7.03
C LYS A 45 -7.92 7.48 -6.03
N LEU A 46 -7.28 6.45 -5.48
CA LEU A 46 -7.85 5.54 -4.50
C LEU A 46 -7.38 5.93 -3.10
N SER A 47 -8.25 5.72 -2.12
CA SER A 47 -7.90 5.86 -0.69
C SER A 47 -7.23 4.57 -0.21
N ASP A 48 -6.10 4.73 0.47
CA ASP A 48 -5.31 3.63 1.03
C ASP A 48 -5.88 3.26 2.42
N PRO A 49 -6.33 2.01 2.65
CA PRO A 49 -7.06 1.61 3.87
C PRO A 49 -6.14 1.21 5.03
N VAL A 50 -4.88 1.62 5.01
CA VAL A 50 -3.80 1.06 5.83
C VAL A 50 -3.07 2.21 6.51
N ASP A 51 -2.93 2.08 7.82
CA ASP A 51 -2.30 3.11 8.65
C ASP A 51 -0.77 3.05 8.55
N TYR A 52 -0.19 4.24 8.54
CA TYR A 52 1.25 4.44 8.57
C TYR A 52 1.68 4.94 9.95
N GLN A 53 2.88 4.55 10.39
CA GLN A 53 3.37 4.88 11.73
C GLN A 53 3.88 6.33 11.89
N ILE A 54 3.97 7.09 10.80
CA ILE A 54 4.65 8.41 10.76
C ILE A 54 3.66 9.56 10.59
#